data_AF-A0A519KYM5-F1
#
_entry.id   AF-A0A519KYM5-F1
#
_cell.length_a   1.000
_cell.length_b   1.000
_cell.length_c   1.000
_cell.angle_alpha   90.00
_cell.angle_beta   90.00
_cell.angle_gamma   90.00
#
_symmetry.space_group_name_H-M   'P 1'
#
loop_
_entity.id
_entity.type
_entity.pdbx_description
1 polymer ?
#
loop_
_entity_poly.entity_id
_entity_poly.type
_entity_poly.pdbx_seq_one_letter_code
_entity_poly.pdbx_strand_id
1 'polypeptide(L)'
;GFYLRRVFILLLIGLCNLAFLYWGDILIVYALLGMVLLLFRNAGQKTLLTLGLTLVLVPPLLIGAAEAIIGGPLPNLAGVGPTASQAAFDALLPAYAGGDYWAFVAANLRYYLMHNLTETSYVVMYDLGVLGLFMLGLWTARKGVFENIDQHRPLLRRIAAIALPVGLVISVVQATRMLGVPAEGVLRGVVTAAYIGLPILAFGYLAILTLFISRNGRWLSVLFAPMGRMALTGYLASNAIGAFIWYAWGLGHINDKAWLTMGGMNLIAVAVFVALCLFSALWLAVFRFGPAEWVWRSLTYGRLQPVLKRKSAA
;
A
#
# COMPACT_ATOMS: atom_id res chain seq x y z
N GLY A 1 23.16 12.13 -2.03
CA GLY A 1 22.80 12.66 -0.71
C GLY A 1 21.30 12.84 -0.53
N PHE A 2 20.67 13.77 -1.26
CA PHE A 2 19.28 14.20 -1.01
C PHE A 2 18.24 13.08 -1.00
N TYR A 3 18.22 12.22 -2.02
CA TYR A 3 17.26 11.11 -2.10
C TYR A 3 17.39 10.13 -0.92
N LEU A 4 18.63 9.76 -0.55
CA LEU A 4 18.89 8.87 0.58
C LEU A 4 18.39 9.47 1.89
N ARG A 5 18.58 10.77 2.13
CA ARG A 5 18.02 11.45 3.31
C ARG A 5 16.50 11.37 3.32
N ARG A 6 15.86 11.66 2.17
CA ARG A 6 14.40 11.63 2.03
C ARG A 6 13.82 10.26 2.36
N VAL A 7 14.46 9.22 1.86
CA VAL A 7 14.07 7.82 2.07
C VAL A 7 14.38 7.36 3.50
N PHE A 8 15.52 7.74 4.06
CA PHE A 8 15.86 7.44 5.46
C PHE A 8 14.89 8.09 6.45
N ILE A 9 14.48 9.34 6.24
CA ILE A 9 13.48 9.98 7.11
C ILE A 9 12.12 9.30 6.94
N LEU A 10 11.77 8.86 5.72
CA LEU A 10 10.55 8.09 5.49
C LEU A 10 10.57 6.77 6.25
N LEU A 11 11.73 6.08 6.30
CA LEU A 11 11.94 4.88 7.12
C LEU A 11 11.71 5.17 8.61
N LEU A 12 12.26 6.27 9.14
CA LEU A 12 12.04 6.65 10.54
C LEU A 12 10.57 6.92 10.84
N ILE A 13 9.86 7.61 9.94
CA ILE A 13 8.42 7.85 10.07
C ILE A 13 7.65 6.52 10.07
N GLY A 14 8.01 5.61 9.17
CA GLY A 14 7.43 4.27 9.10
C GLY A 14 7.68 3.45 10.37
N LEU A 15 8.89 3.51 10.95
CA LEU A 15 9.21 2.85 12.22
C LEU A 15 8.39 3.42 13.39
N CYS A 16 8.18 4.74 13.42
CA CYS A 16 7.30 5.35 14.41
C CYS A 16 5.84 4.93 14.23
N ASN A 17 5.33 4.97 13.00
CA ASN A 17 3.96 4.51 12.72
C ASN A 17 3.79 3.03 13.09
N LEU A 18 4.78 2.20 12.74
CA LEU A 18 4.82 0.79 13.07
C LEU A 18 4.70 0.56 14.58
N ALA A 19 5.57 1.21 15.36
CA ALA A 19 5.61 1.03 16.79
C ALA A 19 4.33 1.55 17.46
N PHE A 20 3.94 2.78 17.16
CA PHE A 20 2.99 3.55 17.96
C PHE A 20 1.55 3.53 17.47
N LEU A 21 1.30 3.17 16.21
CA LEU A 21 -0.03 3.29 15.60
C LEU A 21 -0.55 1.97 15.05
N TYR A 22 0.25 1.24 14.26
CA TYR A 22 -0.26 0.07 13.55
C TYR A 22 0.86 -0.91 13.17
N TRP A 23 0.65 -2.20 13.44
CA TRP A 23 1.63 -3.27 13.23
C TRP A 23 2.06 -3.51 11.76
N GLY A 24 1.37 -2.94 10.78
CA GLY A 24 1.72 -3.03 9.36
C GLY A 24 2.10 -1.68 8.78
N ASP A 25 3.32 -1.53 8.27
CA ASP A 25 3.78 -0.24 7.72
C ASP A 25 4.39 -0.36 6.32
N ILE A 26 3.74 0.27 5.33
CA ILE A 26 4.21 0.30 3.95
C ILE A 26 5.32 1.33 3.72
N LEU A 27 5.50 2.32 4.61
CA LEU A 27 6.53 3.34 4.48
C LEU A 27 7.92 2.73 4.69
N ILE A 28 8.06 1.75 5.60
CA ILE A 28 9.29 0.97 5.75
C ILE A 28 9.60 0.26 4.44
N VAL A 29 8.64 -0.48 3.86
CA VAL A 29 8.81 -1.19 2.59
C VAL A 29 9.19 -0.22 1.47
N TYR A 30 8.47 0.90 1.34
CA TYR A 30 8.75 1.90 0.32
C TYR A 30 10.11 2.57 0.49
N ALA A 31 10.56 2.75 1.74
CA ALA A 31 11.87 3.29 2.01
C ALA A 31 12.98 2.30 1.62
N LEU A 32 12.87 1.04 2.05
CA LEU A 32 13.85 0.00 1.71
C LEU A 32 13.92 -0.23 0.19
N LEU A 33 12.77 -0.42 -0.46
CA LEU A 33 12.71 -0.63 -1.90
C LEU A 33 13.06 0.62 -2.70
N GLY A 34 12.81 1.82 -2.16
CA GLY A 34 13.29 3.07 -2.74
C GLY A 34 14.82 3.14 -2.78
N MET A 35 15.51 2.65 -1.73
CA MET A 35 16.97 2.53 -1.75
C MET A 35 17.43 1.51 -2.79
N VAL A 36 16.77 0.36 -2.90
CA VAL A 36 17.08 -0.66 -3.92
C VAL A 36 16.85 -0.10 -5.34
N LEU A 37 15.80 0.68 -5.55
CA LEU A 37 15.48 1.30 -6.84
C LEU A 37 16.60 2.21 -7.35
N LEU A 38 17.44 2.77 -6.47
CA LEU A 38 18.60 3.56 -6.89
C LEU A 38 19.60 2.77 -7.71
N LEU A 39 19.71 1.46 -7.50
CA LEU A 39 20.56 0.59 -8.32
C LEU A 39 20.10 0.56 -9.78
N PHE A 40 18.80 0.77 -10.01
CA PHE A 40 18.18 0.78 -11.34
C PHE A 40 18.00 2.19 -11.93
N ARG A 41 18.50 3.24 -11.26
CA ARG A 41 18.33 4.63 -11.73
C ARG A 41 18.94 4.90 -13.10
N ASN A 42 19.94 4.13 -13.52
CA ASN A 42 20.57 4.26 -14.84
C ASN A 42 20.16 3.13 -15.80
N ALA A 43 19.25 2.24 -15.37
CA ALA A 43 18.79 1.15 -16.21
C ALA A 43 18.02 1.68 -17.43
N GLY A 44 18.15 1.00 -18.57
CA GLY A 44 17.44 1.34 -19.79
C GLY A 44 15.94 1.09 -19.70
N GLN A 45 15.16 1.73 -20.59
CA GLN A 45 13.70 1.59 -20.64
C GLN A 45 13.24 0.14 -20.80
N LYS A 46 13.94 -0.66 -21.63
CA LYS A 46 13.64 -2.08 -21.81
C LYS A 46 13.84 -2.86 -20.51
N THR A 47 14.95 -2.62 -19.80
CA THR A 47 15.25 -3.26 -18.52
C THR A 47 14.20 -2.94 -17.47
N LEU A 48 13.82 -1.67 -17.32
CA LEU A 48 12.80 -1.26 -16.35
C LEU A 48 11.45 -1.92 -16.62
N LEU A 49 11.05 -2.00 -17.89
CA LEU A 49 9.78 -2.63 -18.28
C LEU A 49 9.81 -4.14 -18.06
N THR A 50 10.83 -4.83 -18.61
CA THR A 50 10.92 -6.29 -18.53
C THR A 50 11.09 -6.74 -17.08
N LEU A 51 12.05 -6.18 -16.35
CA LEU A 51 12.27 -6.58 -14.95
C LEU A 51 11.08 -6.17 -14.07
N GLY A 52 10.48 -4.99 -14.30
CA GLY A 52 9.28 -4.57 -13.59
C GLY A 52 8.10 -5.54 -13.78
N LEU A 53 7.81 -5.94 -15.01
CA LEU A 53 6.78 -6.96 -15.30
C LEU A 53 7.14 -8.32 -14.71
N THR A 54 8.39 -8.75 -14.83
CA THR A 54 8.87 -10.02 -14.26
C THR A 54 8.66 -10.05 -12.75
N LEU A 55 9.07 -9.01 -12.02
CA LEU A 55 8.93 -8.95 -10.56
C LEU A 55 7.47 -8.90 -10.09
N VAL A 56 6.57 -8.33 -10.91
CA VAL A 56 5.13 -8.29 -10.60
C VAL A 56 4.44 -9.62 -10.89
N LEU A 57 4.79 -10.28 -12.00
CA LEU A 57 4.04 -11.43 -12.50
C LEU A 57 4.63 -12.77 -12.07
N VAL A 58 5.95 -12.91 -12.05
CA VAL A 58 6.61 -14.22 -11.88
C VAL A 58 6.54 -14.73 -10.45
N PRO A 59 6.79 -13.94 -9.39
CA PRO A 59 6.77 -14.47 -8.03
C PRO A 59 5.42 -15.10 -7.63
N PRO A 60 4.25 -14.46 -7.87
CA PRO A 60 2.97 -15.10 -7.58
C PRO A 60 2.73 -16.38 -8.38
N LEU A 61 3.13 -16.41 -9.65
CA LEU A 61 2.98 -17.59 -10.50
C LEU A 61 3.87 -18.75 -10.03
N LEU A 62 5.11 -18.48 -9.65
CA LEU A 62 6.04 -19.50 -9.14
C LEU A 62 5.59 -20.05 -7.78
N ILE A 63 5.18 -19.17 -6.87
CA ILE A 63 4.67 -19.56 -5.56
C ILE A 63 3.39 -20.36 -5.73
N GLY A 64 2.45 -19.89 -6.56
CA GLY A 64 1.22 -20.63 -6.86
C GLY A 64 1.48 -22.00 -7.47
N ALA A 65 2.41 -22.10 -8.43
CA ALA A 65 2.81 -23.39 -9.00
C ALA A 65 3.43 -24.32 -7.95
N ALA A 66 4.28 -23.80 -7.07
CA ALA A 66 4.89 -24.59 -6.02
C ALA A 66 3.85 -25.06 -4.97
N GLU A 67 2.93 -24.19 -4.55
CA GLU A 67 1.83 -24.58 -3.67
C GLU A 67 0.90 -25.62 -4.32
N ALA A 68 0.67 -25.53 -5.64
CA ALA A 68 -0.10 -26.54 -6.38
C ALA A 68 0.58 -27.91 -6.41
N ILE A 69 1.92 -27.95 -6.53
CA ILE A 69 2.71 -29.19 -6.55
C ILE A 69 2.81 -29.82 -5.16
N ILE A 70 3.08 -28.99 -4.15
CA ILE A 70 3.28 -29.45 -2.75
C ILE A 70 1.94 -29.79 -2.10
N GLY A 71 0.84 -29.19 -2.58
CA GLY A 71 -0.50 -29.34 -2.02
C GLY A 71 -0.74 -28.51 -0.76
N GLY A 72 0.12 -27.53 -0.49
CA GLY A 72 0.11 -26.76 0.75
C GLY A 72 0.93 -25.47 0.64
N PRO A 73 1.00 -24.69 1.73
CA PRO A 73 1.81 -23.48 1.79
C PRO A 73 3.28 -23.80 1.61
N LEU A 74 4.01 -22.88 0.99
CA LEU A 74 5.47 -22.96 0.99
C LEU A 74 6.03 -22.83 2.41
N PRO A 75 7.06 -23.61 2.77
CA PRO A 75 7.82 -23.39 4.00
C PRO A 75 8.40 -21.97 4.05
N ASN A 76 8.39 -21.34 5.23
CA ASN A 76 9.07 -20.07 5.47
C ASN A 76 10.51 -20.25 5.95
N LEU A 77 11.28 -19.16 6.00
CA LEU A 77 12.68 -19.19 6.44
C LEU A 77 12.84 -19.61 7.92
N ALA A 78 11.80 -19.46 8.73
CA ALA A 78 11.80 -19.90 10.12
C ALA A 78 11.50 -21.40 10.29
N GLY A 79 11.16 -22.13 9.21
CA GLY A 79 10.72 -23.53 9.29
C GLY A 79 9.40 -23.73 10.03
N VAL A 80 8.62 -22.66 10.20
CA VAL A 80 7.37 -22.66 10.97
C VAL A 80 6.20 -22.98 10.05
N GLY A 81 5.32 -23.89 10.44
CA GLY A 81 4.09 -24.15 9.67
C GLY A 81 3.05 -23.03 9.84
N PRO A 82 2.09 -22.87 8.91
CA PRO A 82 1.06 -21.82 9.00
C PRO A 82 0.26 -21.85 10.30
N THR A 83 -0.02 -23.03 10.84
CA THR A 83 -0.72 -23.19 12.11
C THR A 83 0.06 -22.54 13.26
N ALA A 84 1.38 -22.70 13.28
CA ALA A 84 2.23 -22.10 14.30
C ALA A 84 2.43 -20.59 14.05
N SER A 85 2.51 -20.14 12.79
CA SER A 85 2.47 -18.70 12.45
C SER A 85 1.17 -18.04 12.94
N GLN A 86 0.02 -18.70 12.74
CA GLN A 86 -1.27 -18.24 13.21
C GLN A 86 -1.34 -18.21 14.74
N ALA A 87 -0.89 -19.27 15.41
CA ALA A 87 -0.85 -19.31 16.87
C ALA A 87 0.03 -18.20 17.46
N ALA A 88 1.15 -17.86 16.80
CA ALA A 88 2.00 -16.75 17.21
C ALA A 88 1.30 -15.39 17.07
N PHE A 89 0.46 -15.21 16.05
CA PHE A 89 -0.38 -14.01 15.93
C PHE A 89 -1.48 -13.97 16.99
N ASP A 90 -2.19 -15.08 17.19
CA ASP A 90 -3.29 -15.18 18.16
C ASP A 90 -2.80 -14.86 19.59
N ALA A 91 -1.54 -15.22 19.91
CA ALA A 91 -0.91 -14.89 21.17
C ALA A 91 -0.73 -13.37 21.42
N LEU A 92 -0.77 -12.54 20.37
CA LEU A 92 -0.68 -11.08 20.47
C LEU A 92 -2.06 -10.42 20.58
N LEU A 93 -3.14 -11.14 20.28
CA LEU A 93 -4.51 -10.60 20.31
C LEU A 93 -4.91 -10.00 21.67
N PRO A 94 -4.53 -10.57 22.83
CA PRO A 94 -4.82 -9.96 24.13
C PRO A 94 -4.20 -8.56 24.31
N ALA A 95 -3.05 -8.28 23.69
CA ALA A 95 -2.44 -6.95 23.75
C ALA A 95 -3.20 -5.90 22.92
N TYR A 96 -3.89 -6.33 21.86
CA TYR A 96 -4.75 -5.46 21.05
C TYR A 96 -6.13 -5.22 21.68
N ALA A 97 -6.62 -6.22 22.42
CA ALA A 97 -7.87 -6.17 23.17
C ALA A 97 -7.72 -5.61 24.60
N GLY A 98 -6.48 -5.42 25.06
CA GLY A 98 -6.16 -4.82 26.37
C GLY A 98 -5.96 -3.31 26.28
N GLY A 99 -6.22 -2.61 27.39
CA GLY A 99 -6.05 -1.15 27.48
C GLY A 99 -4.60 -0.67 27.67
N ASP A 100 -3.64 -1.57 27.84
CA ASP A 100 -2.22 -1.20 28.02
C ASP A 100 -1.58 -0.82 26.68
N TYR A 101 -1.33 0.48 26.52
CA TYR A 101 -0.71 1.03 25.32
C TYR A 101 0.72 0.51 25.09
N TRP A 102 1.50 0.24 26.12
CA TRP A 102 2.87 -0.25 25.93
C TRP A 102 2.92 -1.73 25.58
N ALA A 103 1.97 -2.53 26.09
CA ALA A 103 1.75 -3.88 25.60
C ALA A 103 1.36 -3.89 24.11
N PHE A 104 0.52 -2.95 23.69
CA PHE A 104 0.17 -2.73 22.27
C PHE A 104 1.41 -2.40 21.42
N VAL A 105 2.24 -1.43 21.84
CA VAL A 105 3.47 -1.06 21.12
C VAL A 105 4.42 -2.26 21.00
N ALA A 106 4.61 -3.01 22.09
CA ALA A 106 5.44 -4.21 22.08
C ALA A 106 4.86 -5.30 21.15
N ALA A 107 3.54 -5.45 21.11
CA ALA A 107 2.86 -6.38 20.21
C ALA A 107 3.05 -6.00 18.74
N ASN A 108 2.99 -4.72 18.38
CA ASN A 108 3.26 -4.25 17.01
C ASN A 108 4.67 -4.62 16.54
N LEU A 109 5.68 -4.34 17.36
CA LEU A 109 7.08 -4.64 17.03
C LEU A 109 7.32 -6.16 16.91
N ARG A 110 6.76 -6.94 17.85
CA ARG A 110 6.84 -8.40 17.81
C ARG A 110 6.16 -8.96 16.57
N TYR A 111 4.94 -8.50 16.27
CA TYR A 111 4.21 -8.94 15.09
C TYR A 111 5.01 -8.68 13.83
N TYR A 112 5.53 -7.47 13.65
CA TYR A 112 6.29 -7.11 12.46
C TYR A 112 7.52 -7.99 12.26
N LEU A 113 8.30 -8.20 13.33
CA LEU A 113 9.48 -9.07 13.26
C LEU A 113 9.10 -10.52 12.97
N MET A 114 8.07 -11.05 13.64
CA MET A 114 7.64 -12.43 13.43
C MET A 114 7.06 -12.63 12.03
N HIS A 115 6.16 -11.75 11.58
CA HIS A 115 5.52 -11.83 10.26
C HIS A 115 6.55 -11.88 9.13
N ASN A 116 7.57 -11.02 9.19
CA ASN A 116 8.65 -11.02 8.19
C ASN A 116 9.51 -12.29 8.20
N LEU A 117 9.52 -13.06 9.29
CA LEU A 117 10.24 -14.34 9.41
C LEU A 117 9.36 -15.57 9.10
N THR A 118 8.07 -15.51 9.46
CA THR A 118 7.14 -16.64 9.38
C THR A 118 6.22 -16.62 8.16
N GLU A 119 6.19 -15.53 7.39
CA GLU A 119 5.41 -15.41 6.14
C GLU A 119 6.31 -15.04 4.95
N THR A 120 7.56 -15.51 4.95
CA THR A 120 8.61 -15.05 4.02
C THR A 120 8.26 -15.23 2.54
N SER A 121 7.52 -16.27 2.17
CA SER A 121 7.08 -16.47 0.78
C SER A 121 6.13 -15.36 0.32
N TYR A 122 5.15 -14.99 1.15
CA TYR A 122 4.21 -13.90 0.87
C TYR A 122 4.88 -12.52 0.96
N VAL A 123 5.77 -12.30 1.92
CA VAL A 123 6.53 -11.05 2.05
C VAL A 123 7.42 -10.84 0.82
N VAL A 124 8.16 -11.85 0.40
CA VAL A 124 8.99 -11.77 -0.82
C VAL A 124 8.13 -11.53 -2.06
N MET A 125 6.99 -12.23 -2.19
CA MET A 125 6.05 -12.00 -3.29
C MET A 125 5.57 -10.55 -3.34
N TYR A 126 5.15 -10.01 -2.19
CA TYR A 126 4.64 -8.66 -2.05
C TYR A 126 5.73 -7.62 -2.35
N ASP A 127 6.89 -7.70 -1.69
CA ASP A 127 7.98 -6.73 -1.79
C ASP A 127 8.60 -6.70 -3.19
N LEU A 128 8.80 -7.86 -3.82
CA LEU A 128 9.24 -7.92 -5.22
C LEU A 128 8.19 -7.31 -6.14
N GLY A 129 6.91 -7.56 -5.91
CA GLY A 129 5.82 -6.93 -6.65
C GLY A 129 5.84 -5.40 -6.52
N VAL A 130 6.03 -4.87 -5.30
CA VAL A 130 6.15 -3.41 -5.06
C VAL A 130 7.37 -2.84 -5.77
N LEU A 131 8.53 -3.51 -5.70
CA LEU A 131 9.72 -3.09 -6.43
C LEU A 131 9.48 -3.07 -7.94
N GLY A 132 8.81 -4.10 -8.47
CA GLY A 132 8.42 -4.16 -9.87
C GLY A 132 7.50 -3.01 -10.27
N LEU A 133 6.51 -2.66 -9.43
CA LEU A 133 5.65 -1.49 -9.64
C LEU A 133 6.42 -0.17 -9.58
N PHE A 134 7.43 -0.04 -8.71
CA PHE A 134 8.32 1.13 -8.69
C PHE A 134 9.12 1.26 -9.99
N MET A 135 9.62 0.14 -10.53
CA MET A 135 10.33 0.12 -11.81
C MET A 135 9.40 0.48 -12.97
N LEU A 136 8.16 -0.03 -12.99
CA LEU A 136 7.15 0.33 -13.97
C LEU A 136 6.71 1.79 -13.84
N GLY A 137 6.64 2.33 -12.62
CA GLY A 137 6.41 3.75 -12.37
C GLY A 137 7.53 4.63 -12.91
N LEU A 138 8.79 4.24 -12.70
CA LEU A 138 9.96 4.92 -13.24
C LEU A 138 9.99 4.86 -14.77
N TRP A 139 9.66 3.71 -15.37
CA TRP A 139 9.49 3.56 -16.80
C TRP A 139 8.41 4.52 -17.36
N THR A 140 7.25 4.54 -16.71
CA THR A 140 6.10 5.37 -17.10
C THR A 140 6.44 6.85 -17.04
N ALA A 141 7.09 7.30 -15.96
CA ALA A 141 7.51 8.68 -15.79
C ALA A 141 8.52 9.10 -16.87
N ARG A 142 9.53 8.25 -17.18
CA ARG A 142 10.51 8.56 -18.23
C ARG A 142 9.93 8.54 -19.64
N LYS A 143 8.88 7.76 -19.85
CA LYS A 143 8.15 7.74 -21.13
C LYS A 143 7.22 8.94 -21.31
N GLY A 144 7.00 9.74 -20.26
CA GLY A 144 6.16 10.91 -20.34
C GLY A 144 4.69 10.56 -20.57
N VAL A 145 4.22 9.40 -20.09
CA VAL A 145 2.88 8.88 -20.41
C VAL A 145 1.77 9.79 -19.88
N PHE A 146 1.97 10.36 -18.69
CA PHE A 146 1.01 11.25 -18.04
C PHE A 146 1.17 12.71 -18.46
N GLU A 147 2.33 13.08 -19.00
CA GLU A 147 2.60 14.39 -19.60
C GLU A 147 2.05 14.49 -21.03
N ASN A 148 2.09 13.38 -21.79
CA ASN A 148 1.67 13.32 -23.20
C ASN A 148 0.50 12.31 -23.38
N ILE A 149 -0.60 12.53 -22.65
CA ILE A 149 -1.74 11.60 -22.61
C ILE A 149 -2.34 11.37 -24.01
N ASP A 150 -2.46 12.41 -24.84
CA ASP A 150 -3.08 12.27 -26.16
C ASP A 150 -2.27 11.37 -27.11
N GLN A 151 -0.94 11.43 -27.04
CA GLN A 151 -0.05 10.54 -27.80
C GLN A 151 -0.16 9.09 -27.31
N HIS A 152 -0.37 8.88 -26.02
CA HIS A 152 -0.47 7.54 -25.41
C HIS A 152 -1.92 7.04 -25.28
N ARG A 153 -2.91 7.79 -25.80
CA ARG A 153 -4.34 7.46 -25.68
C ARG A 153 -4.68 6.06 -26.24
N PRO A 154 -4.14 5.59 -27.38
CA PRO A 154 -4.40 4.23 -27.86
C PRO A 154 -3.88 3.14 -26.91
N LEU A 155 -2.68 3.36 -26.32
CA LEU A 155 -2.10 2.46 -25.33
C LEU A 155 -2.97 2.38 -24.08
N LEU A 156 -3.37 3.53 -23.53
CA LEU A 156 -4.23 3.59 -22.34
C LEU A 156 -5.58 2.91 -22.58
N ARG A 157 -6.18 3.07 -23.78
CA ARG A 157 -7.42 2.37 -24.13
C ARG A 157 -7.23 0.85 -24.17
N ARG A 158 -6.12 0.38 -24.75
CA ARG A 158 -5.80 -1.05 -24.79
C ARG A 158 -5.55 -1.62 -23.40
N ILE A 159 -4.83 -0.90 -22.54
CA ILE A 159 -4.63 -1.29 -21.14
C ILE A 159 -5.98 -1.35 -20.42
N ALA A 160 -6.81 -0.31 -20.50
CA ALA A 160 -8.12 -0.31 -19.85
C ALA A 160 -9.01 -1.47 -20.34
N ALA A 161 -9.09 -1.68 -21.66
CA ALA A 161 -9.94 -2.71 -22.26
C ALA A 161 -9.52 -4.15 -21.92
N ILE A 162 -8.24 -4.40 -21.68
CA ILE A 162 -7.72 -5.73 -21.34
C ILE A 162 -7.62 -5.90 -19.82
N ALA A 163 -6.95 -4.96 -19.15
CA ALA A 163 -6.57 -5.10 -17.75
C ALA A 163 -7.76 -4.96 -16.79
N LEU A 164 -8.81 -4.22 -17.14
CA LEU A 164 -10.03 -4.17 -16.32
C LEU A 164 -10.75 -5.52 -16.27
N PRO A 165 -11.22 -6.12 -17.40
CA PRO A 165 -11.94 -7.39 -17.33
C PRO A 165 -11.03 -8.54 -16.87
N VAL A 166 -9.81 -8.65 -17.40
CA VAL A 166 -8.89 -9.73 -17.02
C VAL A 166 -8.46 -9.59 -15.57
N GLY A 167 -8.07 -8.38 -15.14
CA GLY A 167 -7.69 -8.11 -13.76
C GLY A 167 -8.83 -8.35 -12.79
N LEU A 168 -10.07 -8.01 -13.15
CA LEU A 168 -11.24 -8.24 -12.31
C LEU A 168 -11.52 -9.72 -12.13
N VAL A 169 -11.57 -10.50 -13.21
CA VAL A 169 -11.81 -11.95 -13.15
C VAL A 169 -10.76 -12.64 -12.28
N ILE A 170 -9.48 -12.33 -12.50
CA ILE A 170 -8.39 -12.91 -11.71
C ILE A 170 -8.45 -12.45 -10.24
N SER A 171 -8.77 -11.16 -9.99
CA SER A 171 -8.89 -10.65 -8.62
C SER A 171 -10.07 -11.27 -7.87
N VAL A 172 -11.16 -11.62 -8.55
CA VAL A 172 -12.28 -12.37 -7.94
C VAL A 172 -11.83 -13.76 -7.50
N VAL A 173 -11.02 -14.45 -8.31
CA VAL A 173 -10.41 -15.74 -7.91
C VAL A 173 -9.56 -15.56 -6.66
N GLN A 174 -8.71 -14.52 -6.60
CA GLN A 174 -7.90 -14.23 -5.42
C GLN A 174 -8.77 -13.88 -4.19
N ALA A 175 -9.87 -13.14 -4.39
CA ALA A 175 -10.76 -12.71 -3.33
C ALA A 175 -11.48 -13.87 -2.63
N THR A 176 -11.64 -15.02 -3.29
CA THR A 176 -12.20 -16.23 -2.67
C THR A 176 -11.45 -16.64 -1.39
N ARG A 177 -10.14 -16.38 -1.31
CA ARG A 177 -9.32 -16.60 -0.10
C ARG A 177 -9.79 -15.74 1.07
N MET A 178 -10.11 -14.47 0.81
CA MET A 178 -10.59 -13.53 1.83
C MET A 178 -12.04 -13.79 2.24
N LEU A 179 -12.82 -14.39 1.33
CA LEU A 179 -14.19 -14.83 1.61
C LEU A 179 -14.27 -16.17 2.35
N GLY A 180 -13.12 -16.78 2.68
CA GLY A 180 -13.06 -18.04 3.41
C GLY A 180 -13.49 -19.25 2.58
N VAL A 181 -13.48 -19.14 1.24
CA VAL A 181 -13.75 -20.29 0.36
C VAL A 181 -12.57 -21.26 0.46
N PRO A 182 -12.77 -22.52 0.88
CA PRO A 182 -11.69 -23.48 1.00
C PRO A 182 -11.02 -23.74 -0.35
N ALA A 183 -9.69 -23.74 -0.36
CA ALA A 183 -8.87 -24.06 -1.52
C ALA A 183 -7.70 -24.94 -1.10
N GLU A 184 -7.62 -26.15 -1.65
CA GLU A 184 -6.60 -27.15 -1.35
C GLU A 184 -5.92 -27.63 -2.64
N GLY A 185 -4.73 -28.24 -2.51
CA GLY A 185 -4.02 -28.80 -3.65
C GLY A 185 -3.77 -27.76 -4.75
N VAL A 186 -4.08 -28.15 -5.99
CA VAL A 186 -3.96 -27.31 -7.18
C VAL A 186 -4.77 -26.02 -7.05
N LEU A 187 -5.97 -26.08 -6.46
CA LEU A 187 -6.85 -24.90 -6.35
C LEU A 187 -6.22 -23.82 -5.48
N ARG A 188 -5.53 -24.20 -4.40
CA ARG A 188 -4.76 -23.25 -3.58
C ARG A 188 -3.71 -22.52 -4.41
N GLY A 189 -2.93 -23.27 -5.19
CA GLY A 189 -1.92 -22.69 -6.06
C GLY A 189 -2.50 -21.74 -7.10
N VAL A 190 -3.67 -22.06 -7.66
CA VAL A 190 -4.42 -21.16 -8.57
C VAL A 190 -4.83 -19.87 -7.87
N VAL A 191 -5.36 -19.95 -6.65
CA VAL A 191 -5.77 -18.78 -5.86
C VAL A 191 -4.57 -17.91 -5.50
N THR A 192 -3.42 -18.50 -5.17
CA THR A 192 -2.17 -17.78 -4.90
C THR A 192 -1.60 -17.13 -6.17
N ALA A 193 -1.60 -17.84 -7.29
CA ALA A 193 -1.21 -17.29 -8.59
C ALA A 193 -2.10 -16.13 -9.04
N ALA A 194 -3.39 -16.17 -8.68
CA ALA A 194 -4.35 -15.10 -8.98
C ALA A 194 -4.03 -13.77 -8.27
N TYR A 195 -3.03 -13.71 -7.40
CA TYR A 195 -2.52 -12.45 -6.85
C TYR A 195 -2.04 -11.47 -7.94
N ILE A 196 -1.65 -11.94 -9.13
CA ILE A 196 -1.35 -11.08 -10.29
C ILE A 196 -2.54 -10.24 -10.76
N GLY A 197 -3.77 -10.65 -10.42
CA GLY A 197 -4.99 -9.92 -10.78
C GLY A 197 -5.00 -8.51 -10.21
N LEU A 198 -4.45 -8.32 -8.99
CA LEU A 198 -4.43 -7.04 -8.29
C LEU A 198 -3.66 -5.95 -9.06
N PRO A 199 -2.36 -6.14 -9.43
CA PRO A 199 -1.64 -5.14 -10.21
C PRO A 199 -2.21 -4.97 -11.63
N ILE A 200 -2.71 -6.03 -12.26
CA ILE A 200 -3.35 -5.92 -13.58
C ILE A 200 -4.58 -5.02 -13.49
N LEU A 201 -5.46 -5.27 -12.51
CA LEU A 201 -6.65 -4.46 -12.28
C LEU A 201 -6.28 -3.01 -11.94
N ALA A 202 -5.24 -2.79 -11.14
CA ALA A 202 -4.72 -1.46 -10.82
C ALA A 202 -4.27 -0.70 -12.07
N PHE A 203 -3.58 -1.34 -13.02
CA PHE A 203 -3.25 -0.71 -14.31
C PHE A 203 -4.49 -0.38 -15.14
N GLY A 204 -5.53 -1.23 -15.07
CA GLY A 204 -6.84 -0.95 -15.66
C GLY A 204 -7.47 0.32 -15.07
N TYR A 205 -7.50 0.44 -13.74
CA TYR A 205 -7.98 1.64 -13.04
C TYR A 205 -7.17 2.88 -13.38
N LEU A 206 -5.84 2.80 -13.37
CA LEU A 206 -4.96 3.91 -13.75
C LEU A 206 -5.26 4.40 -15.18
N ALA A 207 -5.40 3.47 -16.12
CA ALA A 207 -5.64 3.81 -17.52
C ALA A 207 -7.01 4.45 -17.74
N ILE A 208 -8.08 3.87 -17.18
CA ILE A 208 -9.44 4.42 -17.35
C ILE A 208 -9.61 5.76 -16.63
N LEU A 209 -9.05 5.92 -15.43
CA LEU A 209 -9.09 7.19 -14.71
C LEU A 209 -8.30 8.27 -15.45
N THR A 210 -7.13 7.94 -16.01
CA THR A 210 -6.34 8.89 -16.82
C THR A 210 -7.10 9.33 -18.07
N LEU A 211 -7.75 8.39 -18.77
CA LEU A 211 -8.58 8.69 -19.94
C LEU A 211 -9.80 9.54 -19.58
N PHE A 212 -10.42 9.28 -18.44
CA PHE A 212 -11.58 10.02 -17.96
C PHE A 212 -11.21 11.44 -17.55
N ILE A 213 -10.19 11.59 -16.69
CA ILE A 213 -9.71 12.88 -16.17
C ILE A 213 -9.21 13.79 -17.31
N SER A 214 -8.52 13.22 -18.30
CA SER A 214 -8.01 14.00 -19.44
C SER A 214 -9.10 14.57 -20.35
N ARG A 215 -10.30 13.97 -20.36
CA ARG A 215 -11.40 14.39 -21.24
C ARG A 215 -12.49 15.18 -20.50
N ASN A 216 -13.13 14.54 -19.52
CA ASN A 216 -14.36 15.06 -18.88
C ASN A 216 -14.24 15.15 -17.34
N GLY A 217 -13.25 14.48 -16.75
CA GLY A 217 -13.14 14.29 -15.30
C GLY A 217 -12.21 15.26 -14.58
N ARG A 218 -11.91 16.45 -15.13
CA ARG A 218 -11.01 17.41 -14.48
C ARG A 218 -11.45 17.80 -13.07
N TRP A 219 -12.77 17.86 -12.84
CA TRP A 219 -13.35 18.13 -11.52
C TRP A 219 -12.93 17.08 -10.48
N LEU A 220 -12.74 15.81 -10.89
CA LEU A 220 -12.31 14.72 -10.00
C LEU A 220 -10.87 14.96 -9.52
N SER A 221 -10.01 15.42 -10.42
CA SER A 221 -8.65 15.82 -10.08
C SER A 221 -8.65 17.00 -9.10
N VAL A 222 -9.49 18.02 -9.34
CA VAL A 222 -9.62 19.18 -8.43
C VAL A 222 -10.12 18.75 -7.04
N LEU A 223 -11.12 17.86 -6.99
CA LEU A 223 -11.72 17.38 -5.76
C LEU A 223 -10.73 16.60 -4.89
N PHE A 224 -9.96 15.69 -5.49
CA PHE A 224 -9.05 14.80 -4.75
C PHE A 224 -7.60 15.29 -4.67
N ALA A 225 -7.21 16.32 -5.43
CA ALA A 225 -5.87 16.89 -5.39
C ALA A 225 -5.42 17.32 -3.97
N PRO A 226 -6.27 17.91 -3.11
CA PRO A 226 -5.87 18.22 -1.75
C PRO A 226 -5.41 16.99 -0.96
N MET A 227 -6.22 15.93 -0.96
CA MET A 227 -5.89 14.65 -0.31
C MET A 227 -4.63 14.03 -0.93
N GLY A 228 -4.52 14.03 -2.26
CA GLY A 228 -3.33 13.52 -2.95
C GLY A 228 -2.03 14.27 -2.62
N ARG A 229 -2.11 15.59 -2.34
CA ARG A 229 -0.96 16.40 -1.88
C ARG A 229 -0.62 16.17 -0.40
N MET A 230 -1.52 15.56 0.36
CA MET A 230 -1.39 15.22 1.78
C MET A 230 -1.37 13.70 2.00
N ALA A 231 -0.88 12.92 1.04
CA ALA A 231 -0.93 11.46 1.11
C ALA A 231 -0.22 10.87 2.35
N LEU A 232 0.91 11.44 2.79
CA LEU A 232 1.62 10.96 3.99
C LEU A 232 0.86 11.34 5.26
N THR A 233 0.34 12.57 5.35
CA THR A 233 -0.53 12.98 6.47
C THR A 233 -1.77 12.10 6.50
N GLY A 234 -2.43 11.89 5.36
CA GLY A 234 -3.63 11.09 5.22
C GLY A 234 -3.41 9.64 5.65
N TYR A 235 -2.28 9.03 5.24
CA TYR A 235 -1.89 7.68 5.65
C TYR A 235 -1.69 7.56 7.17
N LEU A 236 -0.92 8.47 7.76
CA LEU A 236 -0.68 8.46 9.22
C LEU A 236 -1.97 8.75 10.00
N ALA A 237 -2.80 9.68 9.51
CA ALA A 237 -4.07 10.01 10.11
C ALA A 237 -5.06 8.83 10.02
N SER A 238 -5.14 8.14 8.87
CA SER A 238 -6.01 6.95 8.75
C SER A 238 -5.57 5.84 9.68
N ASN A 239 -4.25 5.63 9.85
CA ASN A 239 -3.74 4.65 10.81
C ASN A 239 -4.05 5.06 12.25
N ALA A 240 -3.81 6.32 12.62
CA ALA A 240 -4.10 6.81 13.97
C ALA A 240 -5.59 6.76 14.31
N ILE A 241 -6.45 7.18 13.39
CA ILE A 241 -7.91 7.12 13.56
C ILE A 241 -8.37 5.68 13.64
N GLY A 242 -7.92 4.80 12.75
CA GLY A 242 -8.26 3.38 12.78
C GLY A 242 -7.80 2.72 14.09
N ALA A 243 -6.56 2.98 14.51
CA ALA A 243 -6.02 2.46 15.75
C ALA A 243 -6.83 2.91 16.96
N PHE A 244 -7.17 4.19 17.02
CA PHE A 244 -8.00 4.75 18.09
C PHE A 244 -9.42 4.19 18.09
N ILE A 245 -10.05 3.97 16.93
CA ILE A 245 -11.41 3.40 16.85
C ILE A 245 -11.42 1.94 17.31
N TRP A 246 -10.47 1.14 16.84
CA TRP A 246 -10.54 -0.31 17.01
C TRP A 246 -9.87 -0.80 18.29
N TYR A 247 -8.64 -0.38 18.60
CA TYR A 247 -7.91 -0.96 19.73
C TYR A 247 -8.45 -0.51 21.08
N ALA A 248 -8.30 -1.39 22.09
CA ALA A 248 -8.89 -1.21 23.41
C ALA A 248 -8.30 -0.06 24.24
N TRP A 249 -7.10 0.43 23.90
CA TRP A 249 -6.56 1.65 24.50
C TRP A 249 -7.25 2.94 23.98
N GLY A 250 -7.99 2.85 22.87
CA GLY A 250 -8.82 3.92 22.31
C GLY A 250 -10.31 3.74 22.64
N LEU A 251 -11.16 3.59 21.61
CA LEU A 251 -12.59 3.31 21.76
C LEU A 251 -12.90 1.81 21.94
N GLY A 252 -11.97 0.92 21.58
CA GLY A 252 -12.07 -0.51 21.87
C GLY A 252 -13.11 -1.31 21.08
N HIS A 253 -13.46 -0.89 19.86
CA HIS A 253 -14.44 -1.61 19.04
C HIS A 253 -13.91 -2.91 18.38
N ILE A 254 -12.67 -3.33 18.63
CA ILE A 254 -12.08 -4.56 18.05
C ILE A 254 -12.85 -5.84 18.40
N ASN A 255 -13.68 -5.82 19.45
CA ASN A 255 -14.55 -6.94 19.85
C ASN A 255 -16.04 -6.67 19.59
N ASP A 256 -16.38 -5.53 18.99
CA ASP A 256 -17.77 -5.11 18.80
C ASP A 256 -18.37 -5.72 17.54
N LYS A 257 -19.23 -6.72 17.73
CA LYS A 257 -19.88 -7.46 16.64
C LYS A 257 -20.78 -6.60 15.75
N ALA A 258 -21.25 -5.44 16.24
CA ALA A 258 -22.11 -4.55 15.43
C ALA A 258 -21.33 -3.87 14.31
N TRP A 259 -20.09 -3.42 14.60
CA TRP A 259 -19.27 -2.63 13.68
C TRP A 259 -18.29 -3.47 12.87
N LEU A 260 -17.98 -4.69 13.31
CA LEU A 260 -17.13 -5.66 12.59
C LEU A 260 -17.82 -6.33 11.39
N THR A 261 -19.01 -5.86 10.98
CA THR A 261 -19.62 -6.28 9.72
C THR A 261 -18.89 -5.62 8.54
N MET A 262 -18.86 -6.28 7.37
CA MET A 262 -18.28 -5.68 6.15
C MET A 262 -18.92 -4.32 5.83
N GLY A 263 -20.24 -4.18 6.05
CA GLY A 263 -20.96 -2.92 5.87
C GLY A 263 -20.50 -1.82 6.85
N GLY A 264 -20.40 -2.15 8.14
CA GLY A 264 -19.96 -1.22 9.18
C GLY A 264 -18.53 -0.72 8.95
N MET A 265 -17.60 -1.64 8.68
CA MET A 265 -16.20 -1.29 8.40
C MET A 265 -16.06 -0.42 7.15
N ASN A 266 -16.80 -0.74 6.08
CA ASN A 266 -16.80 0.07 4.85
C ASN A 266 -17.40 1.46 5.07
N LEU A 267 -18.47 1.57 5.86
CA LEU A 267 -19.07 2.87 6.19
C LEU A 267 -18.10 3.75 6.97
N ILE A 268 -17.43 3.19 7.99
CA ILE A 268 -16.39 3.90 8.75
C ILE A 268 -15.25 4.33 7.82
N ALA A 269 -14.76 3.44 6.96
CA ALA A 269 -13.68 3.74 6.04
C ALA A 269 -14.05 4.89 5.08
N VAL A 270 -15.26 4.88 4.51
CA VAL A 270 -15.76 5.97 3.65
C VAL A 270 -15.91 7.26 4.44
N ALA A 271 -16.46 7.22 5.66
CA ALA A 271 -16.62 8.39 6.51
C ALA A 271 -15.25 9.03 6.85
N VAL A 272 -14.27 8.22 7.25
CA VAL A 272 -12.89 8.67 7.51
C VAL A 272 -12.26 9.25 6.24
N PHE A 273 -12.42 8.59 5.09
CA PHE A 273 -11.88 9.07 3.83
C PHE A 273 -12.48 10.43 3.41
N VAL A 274 -13.80 10.60 3.54
CA VAL A 274 -14.47 11.87 3.26
C VAL A 274 -13.99 12.96 4.23
N ALA A 275 -13.90 12.66 5.52
CA ALA A 275 -13.39 13.59 6.52
C ALA A 275 -11.94 14.02 6.21
N LEU A 276 -11.08 13.09 5.81
CA LEU A 276 -9.69 13.40 5.41
C LEU A 276 -9.62 14.22 4.11
N CYS A 277 -10.52 14.00 3.15
CA CYS A 277 -10.63 14.84 1.96
C CYS A 277 -11.01 16.29 2.32
N LEU A 278 -12.03 16.46 3.17
CA LEU A 278 -12.46 17.78 3.64
C LEU A 278 -11.37 18.47 4.45
N PHE A 279 -10.77 17.76 5.41
CA PHE A 279 -9.64 18.24 6.19
C PHE A 279 -8.50 18.69 5.29
N SER A 280 -8.12 17.88 4.29
CA SER A 280 -7.03 18.22 3.38
C SER A 280 -7.32 19.47 2.54
N ALA A 281 -8.57 19.65 2.10
CA ALA A 281 -8.99 20.83 1.36
C ALA A 281 -8.94 22.09 2.23
N LEU A 282 -9.49 22.04 3.45
CA LEU A 282 -9.47 23.15 4.41
C LEU A 282 -8.06 23.49 4.87
N TRP A 283 -7.26 22.47 5.20
CA TRP A 283 -5.87 22.62 5.64
C TRP A 283 -5.03 23.29 4.56
N LEU A 284 -5.09 22.79 3.33
CA LEU A 284 -4.33 23.36 2.21
C LEU A 284 -4.92 24.68 1.70
N ALA A 285 -6.03 25.18 2.22
CA ALA A 285 -6.44 26.56 1.97
C ALA A 285 -5.43 27.54 2.60
N VAL A 286 -4.96 27.22 3.81
CA VAL A 286 -4.09 28.06 4.65
C VAL A 286 -2.62 27.65 4.56
N PHE A 287 -2.34 26.35 4.59
CA PHE A 287 -0.99 25.80 4.66
C PHE A 287 -0.49 25.30 3.30
N ARG A 288 0.84 25.21 3.14
CA ARG A 288 1.51 24.77 1.90
C ARG A 288 1.64 23.26 1.78
N PHE A 289 1.73 22.57 2.91
CA PHE A 289 1.96 21.14 3.03
C PHE A 289 1.08 20.59 4.14
N GLY A 290 0.75 19.30 4.10
CA GLY A 290 0.23 18.62 5.28
C GLY A 290 1.27 18.59 6.40
N PRO A 291 0.85 18.39 7.67
CA PRO A 291 1.76 18.34 8.81
C PRO A 291 2.91 17.34 8.63
N ALA A 292 2.61 16.12 8.21
CA ALA A 292 3.61 15.08 8.04
C ALA A 292 4.54 15.38 6.84
N GLU A 293 3.99 15.88 5.73
CA GLU A 293 4.79 16.31 4.59
C GLU A 293 5.72 17.48 4.94
N TRP A 294 5.26 18.40 5.80
CA TRP A 294 6.07 19.52 6.27
C TRP A 294 7.25 19.03 7.14
N VAL A 295 7.00 18.13 8.09
CA VAL A 295 8.06 17.50 8.91
C VAL A 295 9.06 16.78 8.01
N TRP A 296 8.56 15.89 7.14
CA TRP A 296 9.39 15.11 6.24
C TRP A 296 10.26 15.99 5.33
N ARG A 297 9.68 17.03 4.73
CA ARG A 297 10.44 17.98 3.89
C ARG A 297 11.46 18.77 4.72
N SER A 298 11.06 19.29 5.87
CA SER A 298 11.95 20.10 6.71
C SER A 298 13.18 19.32 7.17
N LEU A 299 13.00 18.06 7.59
CA LEU A 299 14.08 17.16 7.94
C LEU A 299 14.93 16.80 6.70
N THR A 300 14.31 16.56 5.54
CA THR A 300 15.02 16.19 4.31
C THR A 300 15.95 17.32 3.85
N TYR A 301 15.49 18.56 3.92
CA TYR A 301 16.27 19.75 3.55
C TYR A 301 17.21 20.22 4.67
N GLY A 302 17.07 19.72 5.90
CA GLY A 302 17.83 20.19 7.06
C GLY A 302 17.49 21.63 7.50
N ARG A 303 16.32 22.15 7.09
CA ARG A 303 15.83 23.48 7.46
C ARG A 303 14.31 23.51 7.48
N LEU A 304 13.75 24.26 8.44
CA LEU A 304 12.30 24.44 8.55
C LEU A 304 11.74 25.07 7.27
N GLN A 305 10.79 24.38 6.65
CA GLN A 305 10.10 24.91 5.47
C GLN A 305 9.04 25.93 5.89
N PRO A 306 8.73 26.96 5.09
CA PRO A 306 7.60 27.84 5.35
C PRO A 306 6.30 27.04 5.28
N VAL A 307 5.55 26.98 6.39
CA VAL A 307 4.32 26.19 6.50
C VAL A 307 3.09 26.93 5.96
N LEU A 308 3.02 28.25 6.17
CA LEU A 308 1.94 29.11 5.69
C LEU A 308 2.12 29.48 4.22
N LYS A 309 1.02 29.58 3.48
CA LYS A 309 1.06 30.21 2.15
C LYS A 309 1.39 31.70 2.32
N ARG A 310 2.31 32.22 1.49
CA ARG A 310 2.43 33.67 1.35
C ARG A 310 1.09 34.18 0.84
N LYS A 311 0.49 35.17 1.52
CA LYS A 311 -0.56 35.97 0.91
C LYS A 311 0.03 36.53 -0.38
N SER A 312 -0.62 36.29 -1.52
CA SER A 312 -0.35 37.12 -2.70
C SER A 312 -0.57 38.55 -2.24
N ALA A 313 0.42 39.43 -2.40
CA ALA A 313 0.12 40.85 -2.35
C ALA A 313 -0.97 41.08 -3.40
N ALA A 314 -2.10 41.65 -2.95
CA ALA A 314 -3.22 42.00 -3.81
C ALA A 314 -2.86 43.24 -4.64
#